data_AF-A0A1F6EY19-F1
#
_entry.id   AF-A0A1F6EY19-F1
#
_cell.length_a   1.000
_cell.length_b   1.000
_cell.length_c   1.000
_cell.angle_alpha   90.00
_cell.angle_beta   90.00
_cell.angle_gamma   90.00
#
_symmetry.space_group_name_H-M   'P 1'
#
loop_
_entity.id
_entity.type
_entity.pdbx_description
1 polymer ?
#
loop_
_entity_poly.entity_id
_entity_poly.type
_entity_poly.pdbx_seq_one_letter_code
_entity_poly.pdbx_strand_id
1 'polypeptide(L)'
;MLNALANAPSVSAIVRAALGVSRQGIAVSSVTYTRGAGSKPSVITISGMAATRNALRKYQLALQGAPFARAVDLPVSVYAKDTDNVFTATITLAP
;
A
#
# COMPACT_ATOMS: atom_id res chain seq x y z
N MET A 1 -13.59 -28.19 0.51
CA MET A 1 -12.76 -27.07 1.01
C MET A 1 -13.39 -25.73 0.60
N LEU A 2 -14.45 -25.27 1.28
CA LEU A 2 -15.04 -23.93 1.07
C LEU A 2 -14.70 -22.93 2.20
N ASN A 3 -14.25 -23.42 3.37
CA ASN A 3 -13.93 -22.57 4.52
C ASN A 3 -12.71 -21.65 4.34
N ALA A 4 -11.79 -21.97 3.43
CA ALA A 4 -10.62 -21.13 3.17
C ALA A 4 -10.96 -19.82 2.43
N LEU A 5 -12.08 -19.79 1.69
CA LEU A 5 -12.54 -18.59 0.99
C LEU A 5 -13.35 -17.66 1.89
N ALA A 6 -14.04 -18.21 2.89
CA ALA A 6 -14.87 -17.45 3.84
C ALA A 6 -14.05 -16.59 4.82
N ASN A 7 -12.81 -17.00 5.12
CA ASN A 7 -11.93 -16.30 6.07
C ASN A 7 -10.86 -15.41 5.42
N ALA A 8 -10.71 -15.44 4.09
CA ALA A 8 -9.77 -14.56 3.40
C ALA A 8 -10.44 -13.20 3.14
N PRO A 9 -9.86 -12.07 3.61
CA PRO A 9 -10.41 -10.75 3.29
C PRO A 9 -10.51 -10.61 1.76
N SER A 10 -11.70 -10.22 1.28
CA SER A 10 -11.93 -10.09 -0.16
C SER A 10 -10.96 -9.06 -0.73
N VAL A 11 -10.38 -9.35 -1.91
CA VAL A 11 -9.46 -8.42 -2.58
C VAL A 11 -10.08 -7.02 -2.70
N SER A 12 -11.39 -6.97 -2.99
CA SER A 12 -12.17 -5.74 -3.04
C SER A 12 -12.21 -4.99 -1.70
N ALA A 13 -12.32 -5.67 -0.57
CA ALA A 13 -12.26 -5.05 0.76
C ALA A 13 -10.86 -4.51 1.07
N ILE A 14 -9.81 -5.24 0.71
CA ILE A 14 -8.42 -4.81 0.92
C ILE A 14 -8.11 -3.58 0.05
N VAL A 15 -8.47 -3.59 -1.23
CA VAL A 15 -8.27 -2.45 -2.13
C VAL A 15 -9.07 -1.24 -1.63
N ARG A 16 -10.30 -1.43 -1.16
CA ARG A 16 -11.10 -0.35 -0.56
C ARG A 16 -10.43 0.22 0.69
N ALA A 17 -9.91 -0.63 1.57
CA ALA A 17 -9.20 -0.20 2.77
C ALA A 17 -7.93 0.58 2.41
N ALA A 18 -7.16 0.12 1.43
CA ALA A 18 -5.95 0.79 0.94
C ALA A 18 -6.26 2.17 0.34
N LEU A 19 -7.34 2.29 -0.44
CA LEU A 19 -7.82 3.56 -0.99
C LEU A 19 -8.43 4.50 0.07
N GLY A 20 -8.86 3.95 1.20
CA GLY A 20 -9.40 4.70 2.35
C GLY A 20 -8.32 5.32 3.25
N VAL A 21 -7.04 4.95 3.07
CA VAL A 21 -5.94 5.56 3.83
C VAL A 21 -5.81 7.05 3.46
N SER A 22 -5.67 7.90 4.48
CA SER A 22 -5.55 9.35 4.29
C SER A 22 -4.41 9.69 3.31
N ARG A 23 -4.76 10.43 2.25
CA ARG A 23 -3.90 10.71 1.09
C ARG A 23 -3.65 12.21 0.88
N GLN A 24 -3.65 12.99 1.96
CA GLN A 24 -3.46 14.44 1.87
C GLN A 24 -2.09 14.75 1.23
N GLY A 25 -2.10 15.41 0.06
CA GLY A 25 -0.88 15.68 -0.71
C GLY A 25 -0.33 14.47 -1.47
N ILE A 26 -1.14 13.42 -1.69
CA ILE A 26 -0.80 12.22 -2.46
C ILE A 26 -1.80 12.04 -3.60
N ALA A 27 -1.30 12.01 -4.83
CA ALA A 27 -2.06 11.62 -6.01
C ALA A 27 -1.73 10.16 -6.34
N VAL A 28 -2.69 9.25 -6.14
CA VAL A 28 -2.55 7.84 -6.50
C VAL A 28 -2.88 7.65 -7.97
N SER A 29 -2.01 6.97 -8.71
CA SER A 29 -2.18 6.70 -10.14
C SER A 29 -2.55 5.23 -10.39
N SER A 30 -2.06 4.30 -9.57
CA SER A 30 -2.38 2.88 -9.70
C SER A 30 -2.35 2.14 -8.38
N VAL A 31 -3.22 1.15 -8.25
CA VAL A 31 -3.21 0.16 -7.17
C VAL A 31 -3.28 -1.23 -7.80
N THR A 32 -2.28 -2.05 -7.55
CA THR A 32 -2.20 -3.43 -8.06
C THR A 32 -2.21 -4.39 -6.88
N TYR A 33 -3.02 -5.44 -6.96
CA TYR A 33 -3.01 -6.54 -6.00
C TYR A 33 -2.38 -7.76 -6.65
N THR A 34 -1.37 -8.32 -5.98
CA THR A 34 -0.72 -9.57 -6.37
C THR A 34 -0.99 -10.62 -5.32
N ARG A 35 -1.73 -11.66 -5.68
CA ARG A 35 -2.02 -12.78 -4.79
C ARG A 35 -0.72 -13.55 -4.49
N GLY A 36 -0.46 -13.77 -3.21
CA GLY A 36 0.61 -14.66 -2.78
C GLY A 36 0.28 -16.12 -3.12
N ALA A 37 1.30 -16.91 -3.46
CA ALA A 37 1.19 -18.34 -3.73
C ALA A 37 2.05 -19.15 -2.75
N GLY A 38 1.51 -20.25 -2.22
CA GLY A 38 2.18 -21.09 -1.23
C GLY A 38 2.47 -20.32 0.06
N SER A 39 3.75 -20.22 0.44
CA SER A 39 4.22 -19.47 1.61
C SER A 39 4.45 -17.98 1.34
N LYS A 40 4.30 -17.51 0.09
CA LYS A 40 4.50 -16.10 -0.24
C LYS A 40 3.28 -15.27 0.20
N PRO A 41 3.48 -14.15 0.91
CA PRO A 41 2.38 -13.27 1.28
C PRO A 41 1.78 -12.60 0.04
N SER A 42 0.51 -12.19 0.15
CA SER A 42 -0.09 -11.31 -0.85
C SER A 42 0.44 -9.88 -0.68
N VAL A 43 0.48 -9.13 -1.79
CA VAL A 43 1.10 -7.81 -1.85
C VAL A 43 0.17 -6.83 -2.55
N ILE A 44 0.13 -5.59 -2.07
CA ILE A 44 -0.42 -4.45 -2.80
C ILE A 44 0.72 -3.54 -3.23
N THR A 45 0.73 -3.14 -4.49
CA THR A 45 1.61 -2.09 -4.99
C THR A 45 0.79 -0.84 -5.28
N ILE A 46 1.15 0.28 -4.65
CA ILE A 46 0.53 1.60 -4.87
C ILE A 46 1.57 2.51 -5.52
N SER A 47 1.25 3.07 -6.68
CA SER A 47 2.11 4.05 -7.33
C SER A 47 1.38 5.38 -7.48
N GLY A 48 2.14 6.46 -7.42
CA GLY A 48 1.58 7.80 -7.48
C GLY A 48 2.64 8.87 -7.33
N MET A 49 2.18 10.07 -7.01
CA MET A 49 3.00 11.25 -6.78
C MET A 49 2.68 11.88 -5.44
N ALA A 50 3.69 12.29 -4.69
CA ALA A 50 3.55 13.05 -3.47
C ALA A 50 3.95 14.50 -3.69
N ALA A 51 3.08 15.44 -3.31
CA ALA A 51 3.30 16.87 -3.46
C ALA A 51 4.54 17.35 -2.67
N THR A 52 4.79 16.74 -1.50
CA THR A 52 5.97 17.03 -0.68
C THR A 52 6.55 15.76 -0.07
N ARG A 53 7.84 15.81 0.27
CA ARG A 53 8.53 14.76 1.04
C ARG A 53 7.82 14.44 2.36
N ASN A 54 7.28 15.46 3.03
CA ASN A 54 6.56 15.27 4.29
C ASN A 54 5.20 14.58 4.08
N ALA A 55 4.48 14.91 3.01
CA ALA A 55 3.24 14.23 2.65
C ALA A 55 3.50 12.73 2.39
N LEU A 56 4.59 12.40 1.68
CA LEU A 56 5.00 11.01 1.45
C LEU A 56 5.30 10.26 2.74
N ARG A 57 6.05 10.89 3.66
CA ARG A 57 6.36 10.28 4.97
C ARG A 57 5.10 10.02 5.79
N LYS A 58 4.18 10.99 5.85
CA LYS A 58 2.89 10.84 6.52
C LYS A 58 2.07 9.71 5.90
N TYR A 59 2.08 9.60 4.57
CA TYR A 59 1.40 8.54 3.86
C TYR A 59 1.99 7.16 4.15
N GLN A 60 3.32 7.02 4.18
CA GLN A 60 3.98 5.78 4.59
C GLN A 60 3.57 5.38 6.01
N LEU A 61 3.59 6.30 6.97
CA LEU A 61 3.18 6.02 8.35
C LEU A 61 1.71 5.60 8.45
N ALA A 62 0.83 6.25 7.68
CA ALA A 62 -0.59 5.89 7.62
C ALA A 62 -0.80 4.49 7.02
N LEU A 63 -0.05 4.12 5.98
CA LEU A 63 -0.07 2.77 5.41
C LEU A 63 0.48 1.72 6.41
N GLN A 64 1.55 2.05 7.14
CA GLN A 64 2.14 1.14 8.14
C GLN A 64 1.22 0.92 9.35
N GLY A 65 0.43 1.91 9.73
CA GLY A 65 -0.57 1.80 10.79
C GLY A 65 -1.87 1.12 10.38
N ALA A 66 -2.02 0.77 9.09
CA ALA A 66 -3.25 0.17 8.61
C ALA A 66 -3.35 -1.32 9.00
N PRO A 67 -4.52 -1.81 9.41
CA PRO A 67 -4.69 -3.18 9.93
C PRO A 67 -4.45 -4.27 8.87
N PHE A 68 -4.50 -3.92 7.59
CA PHE A 68 -4.21 -4.84 6.49
C PHE A 68 -2.71 -4.95 6.17
N ALA A 69 -1.88 -4.01 6.65
CA ALA A 69 -0.47 -3.92 6.31
C ALA A 69 0.39 -4.64 7.35
N ARG A 70 1.18 -5.61 6.89
CA ARG A 70 2.24 -6.23 7.70
C ARG A 70 3.55 -5.46 7.58
N ALA A 71 3.87 -5.01 6.37
CA ALA A 71 5.06 -4.23 6.08
C ALA A 71 4.80 -3.30 4.91
N VAL A 72 5.44 -2.14 4.91
CA VAL A 72 5.39 -1.17 3.81
C VAL A 72 6.82 -0.85 3.40
N ASP A 73 7.16 -1.22 2.18
CA ASP A 73 8.44 -0.92 1.55
C ASP A 73 8.27 0.26 0.59
N LEU A 74 9.11 1.26 0.77
CA LEU A 74 9.17 2.44 -0.09
C LEU A 74 10.65 2.71 -0.37
N PRO A 75 11.09 2.71 -1.64
CA PRO A 75 12.49 2.92 -1.96
C PRO A 75 12.98 4.28 -1.44
N VAL A 76 14.17 4.31 -0.83
CA VAL A 76 14.75 5.54 -0.29
C VAL A 76 14.98 6.62 -1.34
N SER A 77 15.16 6.22 -2.60
CA SER A 77 15.31 7.13 -3.75
C SER A 77 14.11 8.04 -3.96
N VAL A 78 12.93 7.64 -3.47
CA VAL A 78 11.70 8.44 -3.54
C VAL A 78 11.78 9.69 -2.64
N TYR A 79 12.68 9.72 -1.66
CA TYR A 79 12.90 10.87 -0.79
C TYR A 79 13.96 11.85 -1.32
N ALA A 80 14.50 11.62 -2.52
CA ALA A 80 15.58 12.41 -3.08
C ALA A 80 15.16 13.82 -3.51
N LYS A 81 13.86 14.06 -3.78
CA LYS A 81 13.33 15.38 -4.12
C LYS A 81 12.45 15.91 -3.00
N ASP A 82 12.34 17.23 -2.91
CA ASP A 82 11.49 17.86 -1.89
C ASP A 82 10.01 17.92 -2.32
N THR A 83 9.72 18.02 -3.62
CA THR A 83 8.38 18.08 -4.21
C THR A 83 8.19 17.11 -5.37
N ASP A 84 6.92 16.82 -5.71
CA ASP A 84 6.51 15.99 -6.85
C ASP A 84 7.24 14.63 -6.91
N ASN A 85 7.32 13.98 -5.75
CA ASN A 85 8.01 12.72 -5.58
C ASN A 85 7.17 11.59 -6.17
N VAL A 86 7.57 11.09 -7.34
CA VAL A 86 6.99 9.88 -7.92
C VAL A 86 7.42 8.69 -7.07
N PHE A 87 6.45 7.93 -6.58
CA PHE A 87 6.67 6.82 -5.68
C PHE A 87 6.00 5.54 -6.15
N THR A 88 6.56 4.42 -5.70
CA THR A 88 5.93 3.11 -5.74
C THR A 88 6.14 2.46 -4.38
N ALA A 89 5.03 2.24 -3.66
CA ALA A 89 4.99 1.61 -2.36
C ALA A 89 4.56 0.15 -2.51
N THR A 90 5.30 -0.75 -1.89
CA THR A 90 4.99 -2.18 -1.86
C THR A 90 4.54 -2.55 -0.45
N ILE A 91 3.27 -2.89 -0.30
CA ILE A 91 2.66 -3.26 0.98
C ILE A 91 2.50 -4.77 1.02
N THR A 92 3.18 -5.40 1.96
CA THR A 92 2.96 -6.82 2.27
C THR A 92 1.75 -6.96 3.17
N LEU A 93 0.81 -7.81 2.81
CA LEU A 93 -0.43 -7.96 3.55
C LEU A 93 -0.28 -8.86 4.78
N ALA A 94 -1.01 -8.50 5.84
CA ALA A 94 -1.22 -9.40 6.97
C ALA A 94 -2.02 -10.63 6.50
N PRO A 95 -1.67 -11.84 6.99
CA PRO A 95 -2.36 -13.07 6.65
C PRO A 95 -3.81 -13.09 7.13
#